data_AF-A0A5N5UCT1-F1
#
_entry.id   AF-A0A5N5UCT1-F1
#
_cell.length_a   1.000
_cell.length_b   1.000
_cell.length_c   1.000
_cell.angle_alpha   90.00
_cell.angle_beta   90.00
_cell.angle_gamma   90.00
#
_symmetry.space_group_name_H-M   'P 1'
#
loop_
_entity.id
_entity.type
_entity.pdbx_description
1 polymer ?
#
loop_
_entity_poly.entity_id
_entity_poly.type
_entity_poly.pdbx_seq_one_letter_code
_entity_poly.pdbx_strand_id
1 'polypeptide(L)'
;MSQSSFDDEELFGEAATEMRAEVEDALAEAWRALPDPDDVWDVDADNTLGVLNALKGALDIGDATEQLREAKKQFVIGQRADAFEDAGDLEAEIEELESLLGDIETAHEEASDLASTLPGLRGALDDAVDDDSE
;
A
#
# COMPACT_ATOMS: atom_id res chain seq x y z
N MET A 1 43.18 -24.97 13.78
CA MET A 1 42.22 -23.85 13.89
C MET A 1 41.49 -23.69 12.57
N SER A 2 40.81 -24.73 12.08
CA SER A 2 40.13 -24.75 10.76
C SER A 2 38.68 -25.21 10.87
N GLN A 3 38.19 -25.45 12.10
CA GLN A 3 36.81 -25.84 12.36
C GLN A 3 35.94 -24.63 12.72
N SER A 4 36.49 -23.59 13.38
CA SER A 4 35.67 -22.43 13.77
C SER A 4 35.22 -21.55 12.61
N SER A 5 36.05 -21.31 11.57
CA SER A 5 35.59 -20.46 10.44
C SER A 5 34.54 -21.14 9.57
N PHE A 6 34.56 -22.47 9.48
CA PHE A 6 33.57 -23.22 8.69
C PHE A 6 32.16 -23.15 9.33
N ASP A 7 32.08 -23.17 10.67
CA ASP A 7 30.83 -22.93 11.41
C ASP A 7 30.35 -21.47 11.27
N ASP A 8 31.29 -20.51 11.27
CA ASP A 8 30.95 -19.09 11.13
C ASP A 8 30.38 -18.78 9.72
N GLU A 9 31.01 -19.31 8.66
CA GLU A 9 30.53 -19.13 7.27
C GLU A 9 29.12 -19.72 7.03
N GLU A 10 28.79 -20.87 7.64
CA GLU A 10 27.46 -21.48 7.54
C GLU A 10 26.40 -20.64 8.29
N LEU A 11 26.74 -20.09 9.46
CA LEU A 11 25.87 -19.21 10.25
C LEU A 11 25.57 -17.88 9.53
N PHE A 12 26.56 -17.28 8.87
CA PHE A 12 26.35 -16.05 8.10
C PHE A 12 25.44 -16.29 6.87
N GLY A 13 25.55 -17.45 6.22
CA GLY A 13 24.68 -17.83 5.12
C GLY A 13 23.22 -18.08 5.56
N GLU A 14 23.02 -18.69 6.74
CA GLU A 14 21.68 -18.87 7.31
C GLU A 14 21.05 -17.54 7.70
N ALA A 15 21.81 -16.64 8.34
CA ALA A 15 21.34 -15.29 8.66
C ALA A 15 21.01 -14.46 7.41
N ALA A 16 21.81 -14.57 6.35
CA ALA A 16 21.53 -13.94 5.06
C ALA A 16 20.21 -14.42 4.45
N THR A 17 19.97 -15.73 4.49
CA THR A 17 18.73 -16.35 4.01
C THR A 17 17.53 -15.91 4.84
N GLU A 18 17.67 -15.84 6.17
CA GLU A 18 16.63 -15.38 7.09
C GLU A 18 16.27 -13.91 6.83
N MET A 19 17.27 -13.02 6.73
CA MET A 19 17.03 -11.60 6.44
C MET A 19 16.34 -11.39 5.10
N ARG A 20 16.65 -12.21 4.09
CA ARG A 20 15.95 -12.19 2.81
C ARG A 20 14.49 -12.62 2.96
N ALA A 21 14.24 -13.74 3.63
CA ALA A 21 12.90 -14.25 3.87
C ALA A 21 12.03 -13.23 4.62
N GLU A 22 12.59 -12.48 5.58
CA GLU A 22 11.86 -11.42 6.29
C GLU A 22 11.38 -10.30 5.35
N VAL A 23 12.19 -9.91 4.36
CA VAL A 23 11.78 -8.91 3.36
C VAL A 23 10.69 -9.48 2.45
N GLU A 24 10.88 -10.71 1.97
CA GLU A 24 9.91 -11.39 1.10
C GLU A 24 8.56 -11.60 1.80
N ASP A 25 8.56 -12.00 3.08
CA ASP A 25 7.35 -12.16 3.89
C ASP A 25 6.62 -10.83 4.10
N ALA A 26 7.35 -9.75 4.39
CA ALA A 26 6.76 -8.42 4.53
C ALA A 26 6.17 -7.91 3.21
N LEU A 27 6.81 -8.17 2.07
CA LEU A 27 6.27 -7.84 0.74
C LEU A 27 5.02 -8.65 0.44
N ALA A 28 5.04 -9.96 0.68
CA ALA A 28 3.89 -10.82 0.47
C ALA A 28 2.68 -10.38 1.33
N GLU A 29 2.93 -9.98 2.58
CA GLU A 29 1.90 -9.45 3.46
C GLU A 29 1.35 -8.10 2.96
N ALA A 30 2.21 -7.22 2.44
CA ALA A 30 1.79 -5.96 1.84
C ALA A 30 0.90 -6.16 0.60
N TRP A 31 1.28 -7.08 -0.29
CA TRP A 31 0.47 -7.45 -1.45
C TRP A 31 -0.89 -8.04 -1.05
N ARG A 32 -0.91 -8.88 -0.01
CA ARG A 32 -2.14 -9.49 0.51
C ARG A 32 -3.06 -8.49 1.19
N ALA A 33 -2.52 -7.37 1.67
CA ALA A 33 -3.28 -6.29 2.30
C ALA A 33 -3.88 -5.30 1.28
N LEU A 34 -3.53 -5.39 0.00
CA LEU A 34 -4.19 -4.61 -1.04
C LEU A 34 -5.66 -5.02 -1.21
N PRO A 35 -6.52 -4.08 -1.63
CA PRO A 35 -7.92 -4.40 -1.91
C PRO A 35 -8.03 -5.36 -3.09
N ASP A 36 -9.04 -6.24 -3.02
CA ASP A 36 -9.41 -7.05 -4.18
C ASP A 36 -9.91 -6.12 -5.30
N PRO A 37 -9.52 -6.34 -6.57
CA PRO A 37 -10.00 -5.53 -7.67
C PRO A 37 -11.53 -5.48 -7.76
N ASP A 38 -12.23 -6.59 -7.50
CA ASP A 38 -13.69 -6.63 -7.55
C ASP A 38 -14.30 -5.76 -6.45
N ASP A 39 -13.71 -5.70 -5.26
CA ASP A 39 -14.16 -4.85 -4.14
C ASP A 39 -14.07 -3.35 -4.45
N VAL A 40 -13.19 -2.95 -5.38
CA VAL A 40 -13.08 -1.55 -5.84
C VAL A 40 -14.17 -1.18 -6.84
N TRP A 41 -14.61 -2.14 -7.66
CA TRP A 41 -15.61 -1.92 -8.72
C TRP A 41 -17.04 -2.17 -8.26
N ASP A 42 -17.25 -3.14 -7.38
CA ASP A 42 -18.58 -3.55 -6.92
C ASP A 42 -19.01 -2.75 -5.69
N VAL A 43 -19.90 -1.79 -5.90
CA VAL A 43 -20.47 -0.95 -4.86
C VAL A 43 -21.99 -1.04 -4.83
N ASP A 44 -22.54 -1.34 -3.66
CA ASP A 44 -23.98 -1.29 -3.39
C ASP A 44 -24.33 0.02 -2.65
N ALA A 45 -24.68 1.05 -3.41
CA ALA A 45 -25.06 2.35 -2.87
C ALA A 45 -26.14 3.05 -3.72
N ASP A 46 -27.13 3.63 -3.03
CA ASP A 46 -28.28 4.30 -3.66
C ASP A 46 -28.00 5.74 -4.14
N ASN A 47 -26.83 6.29 -3.84
CA ASN A 47 -26.48 7.68 -4.16
C ASN A 47 -24.97 7.90 -4.30
N THR A 48 -24.59 8.99 -4.97
CA THR A 48 -23.19 9.32 -5.29
C THR A 48 -22.30 9.45 -4.05
N LEU A 49 -22.79 10.02 -2.94
CA LEU A 49 -22.00 10.11 -1.71
C LEU A 49 -21.79 8.73 -1.07
N GLY A 50 -22.79 7.85 -1.15
CA GLY A 50 -22.65 6.45 -0.75
C GLY A 50 -21.56 5.75 -1.56
N VAL A 51 -21.58 5.92 -2.89
CA VAL A 51 -20.55 5.34 -3.78
C VAL A 51 -19.15 5.84 -3.44
N LEU A 52 -18.98 7.15 -3.26
CA LEU A 52 -17.66 7.72 -2.97
C LEU A 52 -17.15 7.34 -1.58
N ASN A 53 -18.04 7.21 -0.58
CA ASN A 53 -17.61 6.75 0.74
C ASN A 53 -17.25 5.26 0.75
N ALA A 54 -17.96 4.44 -0.03
CA ALA A 54 -17.61 3.03 -0.22
C ALA A 54 -16.24 2.91 -0.93
N LEU A 55 -16.05 3.62 -2.04
CA LEU A 55 -14.78 3.67 -2.76
C LEU A 55 -13.63 4.12 -1.85
N LYS A 56 -13.82 5.18 -1.06
CA LYS A 56 -12.82 5.63 -0.09
C LYS A 56 -12.43 4.53 0.91
N GLY A 57 -13.41 3.77 1.42
CA GLY A 57 -13.12 2.65 2.30
C GLY A 57 -12.38 1.51 1.60
N ALA A 58 -12.72 1.20 0.34
CA ALA A 58 -12.06 0.18 -0.45
C ALA A 58 -10.60 0.55 -0.80
N LEU A 59 -10.29 1.84 -0.93
CA LEU A 59 -8.94 2.34 -1.22
C LEU A 59 -8.11 2.65 0.04
N ASP A 60 -8.58 2.28 1.24
CA ASP A 60 -7.81 2.43 2.48
C ASP A 60 -6.73 1.34 2.59
N ILE A 61 -5.52 1.69 2.16
CA ILE A 61 -4.34 0.80 2.07
C ILE A 61 -3.37 0.96 3.27
N GLY A 62 -3.89 1.36 4.44
CA GLY A 62 -3.07 1.59 5.63
C GLY A 62 -2.17 0.41 6.00
N ASP A 63 -2.72 -0.80 6.02
CA ASP A 63 -2.00 -2.03 6.38
C ASP A 63 -0.90 -2.36 5.34
N ALA A 64 -1.21 -2.27 4.04
CA ALA A 64 -0.24 -2.50 2.97
C ALA A 64 0.93 -1.50 3.03
N THR A 65 0.63 -0.23 3.33
CA THR A 65 1.64 0.82 3.50
C THR A 65 2.55 0.58 4.70
N GLU A 66 2.01 0.07 5.81
CA GLU A 66 2.80 -0.31 6.99
C GLU A 66 3.77 -1.45 6.66
N GLN A 67 3.29 -2.48 5.97
CA GLN A 67 4.09 -3.64 5.59
C GLN A 67 5.18 -3.28 4.58
N LEU A 68 4.90 -2.44 3.58
CA LEU A 68 5.93 -1.93 2.67
C LEU A 68 7.02 -1.17 3.42
N ARG A 69 6.66 -0.37 4.45
CA ARG A 69 7.67 0.34 5.27
C ARG A 69 8.55 -0.65 6.04
N GLU A 70 7.98 -1.72 6.56
CA GLU A 70 8.75 -2.77 7.23
C GLU A 70 9.67 -3.51 6.25
N ALA A 71 9.17 -3.91 5.07
CA ALA A 71 9.97 -4.51 4.01
C ALA A 71 11.16 -3.61 3.63
N LYS A 72 10.92 -2.31 3.38
CA LYS A 72 11.96 -1.32 3.07
C LYS A 72 12.98 -1.18 4.20
N LYS A 73 12.53 -1.21 5.45
CA LYS A 73 13.42 -1.15 6.62
C LYS A 73 14.34 -2.37 6.65
N GLN A 74 13.78 -3.58 6.54
CA GLN A 74 14.55 -4.82 6.58
C GLN A 74 15.50 -4.92 5.38
N PHE A 75 15.05 -4.53 4.20
CA PHE A 75 15.88 -4.46 3.00
C PHE A 75 17.10 -3.56 3.18
N VAL A 76 16.93 -2.35 3.75
CA VAL A 76 18.06 -1.45 4.02
C VAL A 76 18.99 -2.00 5.09
N ILE A 77 18.47 -2.70 6.11
CA ILE A 77 19.29 -3.34 7.14
C ILE A 77 20.10 -4.49 6.53
N GLY A 78 19.49 -5.35 5.71
CA GLY A 78 20.16 -6.45 5.00
C GLY A 78 21.23 -5.97 4.03
N GLN A 79 20.97 -4.93 3.24
CA GLN A 79 21.97 -4.34 2.36
C GLN A 79 23.19 -3.80 3.13
N ARG A 80 22.97 -3.16 4.29
CA ARG A 80 24.07 -2.66 5.12
C ARG A 80 24.88 -3.77 5.78
N ALA A 81 24.26 -4.92 5.99
CA ALA A 81 24.89 -6.11 6.54
C ALA A 81 25.60 -6.96 5.48
N ASP A 82 25.55 -6.57 4.19
CA ASP A 82 26.04 -7.40 3.07
C ASP A 82 25.36 -8.79 3.06
N ALA A 83 24.07 -8.81 3.43
CA ALA A 83 23.30 -10.04 3.60
C ALA A 83 22.75 -10.62 2.28
N PHE A 84 22.80 -9.85 1.19
CA PHE A 84 22.24 -10.26 -0.09
C PHE A 84 23.34 -10.47 -1.13
N GLU A 85 23.41 -11.66 -1.71
CA GLU A 85 24.26 -11.92 -2.88
C GLU A 85 23.75 -11.18 -4.13
N ASP A 86 22.41 -11.10 -4.27
CA ASP A 86 21.68 -10.30 -5.25
C ASP A 86 20.39 -9.78 -4.60
N ALA A 87 20.13 -8.48 -4.74
CA ALA A 87 19.01 -7.77 -4.14
C ALA A 87 18.14 -7.07 -5.19
N GLY A 88 18.47 -7.19 -6.49
CA GLY A 88 17.82 -6.41 -7.54
C GLY A 88 16.35 -6.78 -7.75
N ASP A 89 15.96 -8.02 -7.45
CA ASP A 89 14.57 -8.46 -7.53
C ASP A 89 13.73 -7.89 -6.38
N LEU A 90 14.25 -7.90 -5.15
CA LEU A 90 13.60 -7.27 -4.00
C LEU A 90 13.45 -5.76 -4.19
N GLU A 91 14.48 -5.09 -4.73
CA GLU A 91 14.42 -3.66 -5.03
C GLU A 91 13.33 -3.36 -6.06
N ALA A 92 13.26 -4.14 -7.14
CA ALA A 92 12.24 -3.98 -8.18
C ALA A 92 10.82 -4.22 -7.64
N GLU A 93 10.62 -5.23 -6.80
CA GLU A 93 9.31 -5.52 -6.20
C GLU A 93 8.89 -4.42 -5.21
N ILE A 94 9.82 -3.89 -4.40
CA ILE A 94 9.58 -2.74 -3.53
C ILE A 94 9.14 -1.52 -4.35
N GLU A 95 9.83 -1.22 -5.45
CA GLU A 95 9.50 -0.07 -6.32
C GLU A 95 8.14 -0.25 -7.01
N GLU A 96 7.83 -1.46 -7.49
CA GLU A 96 6.54 -1.78 -8.10
C GLU A 96 5.39 -1.56 -7.12
N LEU A 97 5.50 -2.14 -5.93
CA LEU A 97 4.48 -2.00 -4.90
C LEU A 97 4.36 -0.54 -4.41
N GLU A 98 5.47 0.17 -4.24
CA GLU A 98 5.46 1.59 -3.86
C GLU A 98 4.74 2.45 -4.90
N SER A 99 4.98 2.21 -6.19
CA SER A 99 4.27 2.91 -7.26
C SER A 99 2.78 2.64 -7.22
N LEU A 100 2.38 1.38 -7.05
CA LEU A 100 0.97 1.01 -7.00
C LEU A 100 0.24 1.63 -5.80
N LEU A 101 0.85 1.60 -4.62
CA LEU A 101 0.29 2.23 -3.43
C LEU A 101 0.14 3.74 -3.62
N GLY A 102 1.10 4.40 -4.27
CA GLY A 102 0.99 5.82 -4.61
C GLY A 102 -0.18 6.13 -5.54
N ASP A 103 -0.44 5.27 -6.54
CA ASP A 103 -1.60 5.42 -7.43
C ASP A 103 -2.92 5.24 -6.68
N ILE A 104 -2.99 4.27 -5.75
CA ILE A 104 -4.17 4.04 -4.91
C ILE A 104 -4.42 5.21 -3.95
N GLU A 105 -3.37 5.72 -3.28
CA GLU A 105 -3.46 6.87 -2.38
C GLU A 105 -3.95 8.11 -3.13
N THR A 106 -3.45 8.34 -4.34
CA THR A 106 -3.92 9.43 -5.21
C THR A 106 -5.43 9.29 -5.50
N ALA A 107 -5.88 8.10 -5.89
CA ALA A 107 -7.30 7.86 -6.14
C ALA A 107 -8.17 8.03 -4.89
N HIS A 108 -7.68 7.60 -3.71
CA HIS A 108 -8.34 7.79 -2.42
C HIS A 108 -8.51 9.28 -2.07
N GLU A 109 -7.46 10.08 -2.28
CA GLU A 109 -7.49 11.55 -2.07
C GLU A 109 -8.51 12.21 -3.01
N GLU A 110 -8.47 11.88 -4.31
CA GLU A 110 -9.41 12.43 -5.30
C GLU A 110 -10.87 12.10 -4.96
N ALA A 111 -11.14 10.86 -4.55
CA ALA A 111 -12.48 10.44 -4.11
C ALA A 111 -12.93 11.20 -2.85
N SER A 112 -12.01 11.44 -1.91
CA SER A 112 -12.27 12.18 -0.67
C SER A 112 -12.57 13.67 -0.93
N ASP A 113 -11.80 14.29 -1.82
CA ASP A 113 -12.01 15.67 -2.24
C ASP A 113 -13.36 15.82 -2.95
N LEU A 114 -13.68 14.93 -3.88
CA LEU A 114 -14.97 14.93 -4.56
C LEU A 114 -16.12 14.75 -3.58
N ALA A 115 -16.02 13.79 -2.65
CA ALA A 115 -17.04 13.58 -1.62
C ALA A 115 -17.26 14.82 -0.74
N SER A 116 -16.20 15.60 -0.49
CA SER A 116 -16.26 16.82 0.32
C SER A 116 -16.91 18.00 -0.41
N THR A 117 -16.80 18.06 -1.74
CA THR A 117 -17.37 19.15 -2.56
C THR A 117 -18.87 18.99 -2.85
N LEU A 118 -19.36 17.75 -2.97
CA LEU A 118 -20.74 17.46 -3.38
C LEU A 118 -21.83 18.04 -2.46
N PRO A 119 -21.72 18.01 -1.12
CA PRO A 119 -22.74 18.62 -0.25
C PRO A 119 -22.88 20.12 -0.47
N GLY A 120 -21.76 20.83 -0.67
CA GLY A 120 -21.77 22.26 -0.96
C GLY A 120 -22.39 22.59 -2.31
N LEU A 121 -22.09 21.78 -3.34
CA LEU A 121 -22.71 21.92 -4.66
C LEU A 121 -24.23 21.69 -4.60
N ARG A 122 -24.67 20.68 -3.86
CA ARG A 122 -26.10 20.42 -3.67
C ARG A 122 -26.81 21.63 -3.04
N GLY A 123 -26.25 22.20 -1.98
CA GLY A 123 -26.82 23.39 -1.34
C GLY A 123 -26.96 24.56 -2.32
N ALA A 124 -25.91 24.84 -3.10
CA ALA A 124 -25.95 25.91 -4.10
C ALA A 124 -26.98 25.68 -5.21
N LEU A 125 -27.26 24.42 -5.57
CA LEU A 125 -28.29 24.08 -6.54
C LEU A 125 -29.70 24.21 -5.94
N ASP A 126 -29.89 23.77 -4.70
CA ASP A 126 -31.17 23.91 -3.99
C ASP A 126 -31.53 25.40 -3.83
N ASP A 127 -30.57 26.24 -3.42
CA ASP A 127 -30.75 27.70 -3.29
C ASP A 127 -31.16 28.35 -4.63
N ALA A 128 -30.54 27.94 -5.74
CA ALA A 128 -30.84 28.48 -7.08
C ALA A 128 -32.24 28.10 -7.59
N VAL A 129 -32.78 26.96 -7.15
CA VAL A 129 -34.12 26.49 -7.52
C VAL A 129 -35.19 27.19 -6.69
N ASP A 130 -34.92 27.43 -5.40
CA ASP A 130 -35.83 28.15 -4.52
C ASP A 130 -35.94 29.63 -4.94
N ASP A 131 -34.84 30.30 -5.31
CA ASP A 131 -34.82 31.68 -5.83
C ASP A 131 -35.61 31.86 -7.15
N ASP A 132 -35.69 30.83 -8.01
CA ASP A 132 -36.47 30.87 -9.27
C ASP A 132 -37.97 30.62 -9.05
N SER A 133 -38.34 30.10 -7.88
CA SER A 133 -39.71 29.73 -7.52
C SER A 133 -40.48 30.83 -6.76
N GLU A 134 -39.83 31.94 -6.41
CA GLU A 134 -40.42 33.16 -5.78
C GLU A 134 -40.78 34.26 -6.80
#